data_AF-A0A844GC67-F1
#
_entry.id   AF-A0A844GC67-F1
#
_cell.length_a   1.000
_cell.length_b   1.000
_cell.length_c   1.000
_cell.angle_alpha   90.00
_cell.angle_beta   90.00
_cell.angle_gamma   90.00
#
_symmetry.space_group_name_H-M   'P 1'
#
loop_
_entity.id
_entity.type
_entity.pdbx_description
1 polymer ?
#
loop_
_entity_poly.entity_id
_entity_poly.type
_entity_poly.pdbx_seq_one_letter_code
_entity_poly.pdbx_strand_id
1 'polypeptide(L)'
;MLGATLELSSPEFFSELKTIHLGQTGYITVNSAHTMVNIYHPDRSRIMHPVPPAYKSPALHRAINGWEGVTEAEISTGEAMLVAYRHMHSVDWVVGGLLPRDEAYASLHRLTVTLVMGGVLLLILILPLTWWWMRRLLTPLDTLKEQVASLQHAPAQLPLRISGAAELQAVAESVSKVFVEREDFAQRLAEREVFFRTLNEDSPFGIFVIEADGHINYINRAAAQLAPPRGERDWVGDHWLDLVHAEERNGLAQSWRESVILNGRFRTQCRLSHREGGDALVELHFSPLLNGEREQSLVIMLDVTEREEAKSALLAERERAMAILASIADAVVLTNEHDEVMFLNMLKQRRCWAWQPARRTASRWPNLPALPSQTAPPCRCSARWRRCVVAVRWNWSC
;
A
#
# COMPACT_ATOMS: atom_id res chain seq x y z
N MET A 1 -82.06 84.42 16.31
CA MET A 1 -81.54 83.20 15.68
C MET A 1 -81.61 83.39 14.17
N LEU A 2 -80.47 83.60 13.51
CA LEU A 2 -80.39 83.50 12.06
C LEU A 2 -80.43 82.01 11.73
N GLY A 3 -81.57 81.50 11.30
CA GLY A 3 -81.69 80.16 10.76
C GLY A 3 -81.23 80.20 9.30
N ALA A 4 -80.02 79.72 9.03
CA ALA A 4 -79.61 79.41 7.66
C ALA A 4 -80.12 78.00 7.34
N THR A 5 -81.01 77.88 6.37
CA THR A 5 -81.43 76.58 5.83
C THR A 5 -80.45 76.19 4.73
N LEU A 6 -79.59 75.21 5.01
CA LEU A 6 -78.72 74.62 3.99
C LEU A 6 -79.51 73.52 3.28
N GLU A 7 -79.79 73.73 1.99
CA GLU A 7 -80.51 72.75 1.19
C GLU A 7 -79.56 71.61 0.78
N LEU A 8 -79.54 70.56 1.58
CA LEU A 8 -78.71 69.37 1.36
C LEU A 8 -79.09 68.60 0.07
N SER A 9 -80.29 68.81 -0.46
CA SER A 9 -80.75 68.28 -1.74
C SER A 9 -80.35 69.14 -2.94
N SER A 10 -79.72 70.29 -2.73
CA SER A 10 -79.24 71.13 -3.82
C SER A 10 -78.23 70.34 -4.68
N PRO A 11 -78.30 70.43 -6.01
CA PRO A 11 -77.39 69.72 -6.90
C PRO A 11 -75.93 70.11 -6.67
N GLU A 12 -75.64 71.24 -6.03
CA GLU A 12 -74.28 71.74 -5.81
C GLU A 12 -73.60 71.08 -4.61
N PHE A 13 -74.28 70.91 -3.46
CA PHE A 13 -73.63 70.51 -2.19
C PHE A 13 -72.98 69.11 -2.22
N PHE A 14 -73.65 68.12 -2.82
CA PHE A 14 -73.11 66.76 -2.93
C PHE A 14 -72.57 66.40 -4.33
N SER A 15 -72.57 67.35 -5.28
CA SER A 15 -71.98 67.11 -6.61
C SER A 15 -70.49 66.81 -6.54
N GLU A 16 -69.77 67.48 -5.64
CA GLU A 16 -68.34 67.27 -5.45
C GLU A 16 -68.05 65.83 -4.98
N LEU A 17 -68.88 65.26 -4.08
CA LEU A 17 -68.75 63.87 -3.64
C LEU A 17 -69.00 62.85 -4.77
N LYS A 18 -69.75 63.22 -5.81
CA LYS A 18 -69.94 62.38 -7.00
C LYS A 18 -68.69 62.32 -7.89
N THR A 19 -67.84 63.34 -7.80
CA THR A 19 -66.58 63.40 -8.57
C THR A 19 -65.44 62.62 -7.91
N ILE A 20 -65.57 62.30 -6.61
CA ILE A 20 -64.59 61.48 -5.89
C ILE A 20 -64.85 60.00 -6.21
N HIS A 21 -63.97 59.42 -7.02
CA HIS A 21 -64.02 58.00 -7.38
C HIS A 21 -63.04 57.22 -6.52
N LEU A 22 -63.53 56.20 -5.81
CA LEU A 22 -62.71 55.27 -5.05
C LEU A 22 -62.48 54.04 -5.95
N GLY A 23 -61.32 53.97 -6.61
CA GLY A 23 -61.11 52.99 -7.67
C GLY A 23 -61.99 53.28 -8.91
N GLN A 24 -62.34 52.23 -9.64
CA GLN A 24 -63.15 52.22 -10.85
C GLN A 24 -64.64 52.10 -10.50
N THR A 25 -64.96 51.34 -9.43
CA THR A 25 -66.34 50.98 -9.09
C THR A 25 -66.73 51.28 -7.64
N GLY A 26 -65.77 51.69 -6.81
CA GLY A 26 -66.05 52.12 -5.45
C GLY A 26 -66.68 53.51 -5.37
N TYR A 27 -67.32 53.77 -4.24
CA TYR A 27 -68.13 54.97 -4.04
C TYR A 27 -68.20 55.41 -2.59
N ILE A 28 -68.63 56.65 -2.38
CA ILE A 28 -68.80 57.25 -1.06
C ILE A 28 -70.28 57.27 -0.67
N THR A 29 -70.55 57.00 0.60
CA THR A 29 -71.87 57.14 1.22
C THR A 29 -71.77 58.08 2.42
N VAL A 30 -72.84 58.82 2.68
CA VAL A 30 -72.97 59.64 3.90
C VAL A 30 -74.27 59.25 4.58
N ASN A 31 -74.19 58.87 5.85
CA ASN A 31 -75.29 58.34 6.63
C ASN A 31 -75.47 59.16 7.90
N SER A 32 -76.72 59.45 8.28
CA SER A 32 -77.00 60.08 9.57
C SER A 32 -76.91 59.05 10.69
N ALA A 33 -76.12 59.31 11.73
CA ALA A 33 -76.05 58.44 12.90
C ALA A 33 -77.33 58.52 13.76
N HIS A 34 -77.93 59.72 13.85
CA HIS A 34 -79.12 59.95 14.66
C HIS A 34 -80.41 59.42 14.01
N THR A 35 -80.64 59.77 12.75
CA THR A 35 -81.89 59.39 12.04
C THR A 35 -81.78 58.08 11.27
N MET A 36 -80.58 57.48 11.21
CA MET A 36 -80.32 56.22 10.51
C MET A 36 -80.85 56.21 9.06
N VAL A 37 -80.70 57.34 8.36
CA VAL A 37 -81.03 57.50 6.94
C VAL A 37 -79.78 57.75 6.12
N ASN A 38 -79.78 57.28 4.87
CA ASN A 38 -78.73 57.62 3.91
C ASN A 38 -78.95 59.06 3.45
N ILE A 39 -78.01 59.95 3.78
CA ILE A 39 -78.03 61.35 3.34
C ILE A 39 -77.52 61.44 1.89
N TYR A 40 -76.51 60.64 1.57
CA TYR A 40 -75.94 60.58 0.22
C TYR A 40 -75.58 59.14 -0.15
N HIS A 41 -75.97 58.75 -1.37
CA HIS A 41 -75.65 57.47 -2.00
C HIS A 41 -75.62 57.66 -3.54
N PRO A 42 -74.71 57.01 -4.29
CA PRO A 42 -74.63 57.16 -5.75
C PRO A 42 -75.91 56.74 -6.49
N ASP A 43 -76.54 55.67 -6.00
CA ASP A 43 -77.90 55.29 -6.38
C ASP A 43 -78.92 56.23 -5.71
N ARG A 44 -79.56 57.07 -6.53
CA ARG A 44 -80.56 58.05 -6.09
C ARG A 44 -81.77 57.41 -5.41
N SER A 45 -82.08 56.16 -5.71
CA SER A 45 -83.21 55.45 -5.10
C SER A 45 -82.99 55.14 -3.61
N ARG A 46 -81.76 55.32 -3.10
CA ARG A 46 -81.39 55.06 -1.70
C ARG A 46 -81.26 56.31 -0.85
N ILE A 47 -81.31 57.50 -1.46
CA ILE A 47 -81.21 58.78 -0.74
C ILE A 47 -82.48 59.00 0.10
N MET A 48 -82.33 59.41 1.36
CA MET A 48 -83.41 59.58 2.36
C MET A 48 -84.17 58.30 2.73
N HIS A 49 -83.69 57.12 2.33
CA HIS A 49 -84.19 55.83 2.81
C HIS A 49 -83.42 55.35 4.05
N PRO A 50 -84.05 54.53 4.92
CA PRO A 50 -83.38 53.99 6.10
C PRO A 50 -82.17 53.16 5.71
N VAL A 51 -81.11 53.23 6.52
CA VAL A 51 -79.90 52.42 6.31
C VAL A 51 -80.25 50.91 6.38
N PRO A 52 -79.57 50.04 5.60
CA PRO A 52 -79.83 48.61 5.63
C PRO A 52 -79.63 48.03 7.04
N PRO A 53 -80.46 47.08 7.50
CA PRO A 53 -80.41 46.55 8.86
C PRO A 53 -79.05 45.90 9.19
N ALA A 54 -78.71 45.85 10.48
CA ALA A 54 -77.40 45.40 10.99
C ALA A 54 -76.89 44.06 10.42
N TYR A 55 -77.79 43.10 10.13
CA TYR A 55 -77.41 41.81 9.56
C TYR A 55 -76.93 41.89 8.09
N LYS A 56 -77.36 42.91 7.33
CA LYS A 56 -76.94 43.16 5.94
C LYS A 56 -75.74 44.10 5.84
N SER A 57 -75.49 44.91 6.85
CA SER A 57 -74.41 45.90 6.85
C SER A 57 -73.88 46.13 8.28
N PRO A 58 -73.22 45.11 8.86
CA PRO A 58 -72.77 45.15 10.26
C PRO A 58 -71.69 46.21 10.49
N ALA A 59 -70.83 46.48 9.49
CA ALA A 59 -69.80 47.51 9.59
C ALA A 59 -70.40 48.93 9.67
N LEU A 60 -71.48 49.20 8.94
CA LEU A 60 -72.17 50.50 9.01
C LEU A 60 -72.80 50.74 10.38
N HIS A 61 -73.42 49.71 10.97
CA HIS A 61 -74.00 49.81 12.31
C HIS A 61 -72.93 49.97 13.38
N ARG A 62 -71.79 49.29 13.26
CA ARG A 62 -70.64 49.56 14.14
C ARG A 62 -70.18 51.02 14.03
N ALA A 63 -70.15 51.57 12.83
CA ALA A 63 -69.73 52.95 12.60
C ALA A 63 -70.71 54.00 13.13
N ILE A 64 -72.03 53.77 12.96
CA ILE A 64 -73.08 54.60 13.57
C ILE A 64 -72.97 54.58 15.10
N ASN A 65 -72.56 53.45 15.70
CA ASN A 65 -72.30 53.31 17.13
C ASN A 65 -70.91 53.84 17.57
N GLY A 66 -70.21 54.58 16.73
CA GLY A 66 -68.96 55.27 17.07
C GLY A 66 -67.67 54.55 16.72
N TRP A 67 -67.71 53.42 15.99
CA TRP A 67 -66.49 52.78 15.48
C TRP A 67 -65.94 53.51 14.24
N GLU A 68 -64.67 53.86 14.27
CA GLU A 68 -63.96 54.42 13.11
C GLU A 68 -62.83 53.48 12.69
N GLY A 69 -62.64 53.33 11.39
CA GLY A 69 -61.56 52.48 10.86
C GLY A 69 -61.88 51.86 9.51
N VAL A 70 -60.95 51.01 9.08
CA VAL A 70 -61.05 50.23 7.84
C VAL A 70 -61.33 48.77 8.18
N THR A 71 -62.30 48.16 7.52
CA THR A 71 -62.65 46.75 7.71
C THR A 71 -63.13 46.15 6.39
N GLU A 72 -62.90 44.85 6.20
CA GLU A 72 -63.58 44.11 5.15
C GLU A 72 -65.00 43.79 5.62
N ALA A 73 -65.99 44.12 4.79
CA ALA A 73 -67.38 43.90 5.11
C ALA A 73 -68.17 43.54 3.87
N GLU A 74 -69.15 42.66 4.05
CA GLU A 74 -70.20 42.47 3.06
C GLU A 74 -71.22 43.60 3.21
N ILE A 75 -71.52 44.24 2.09
CA ILE A 75 -72.53 45.30 2.04
C ILE A 75 -73.91 44.70 1.71
N SER A 76 -74.95 45.53 1.78
CA SER A 76 -76.34 45.06 1.56
C SER A 76 -76.62 44.37 0.22
N THR A 77 -75.73 44.48 -0.76
CA THR A 77 -75.79 43.81 -2.07
C THR A 77 -75.14 42.42 -2.07
N GLY A 78 -74.46 42.02 -0.99
CA GLY A 78 -73.73 40.75 -0.87
C GLY A 78 -72.30 40.79 -1.41
N GLU A 79 -71.84 41.93 -1.90
CA GLU A 79 -70.47 42.09 -2.40
C GLU A 79 -69.49 42.34 -1.24
N ALA A 80 -68.34 41.67 -1.29
CA ALA A 80 -67.25 41.89 -0.35
C ALA A 80 -66.50 43.18 -0.69
N MET A 81 -66.55 44.15 0.22
CA MET A 81 -65.97 45.48 0.06
C MET A 81 -64.96 45.75 1.16
N LEU A 82 -63.89 46.47 0.84
CA LEU A 82 -63.07 47.17 1.81
C LEU A 82 -63.76 48.50 2.12
N VAL A 83 -64.17 48.67 3.38
CA VAL A 83 -64.96 49.83 3.78
C VAL A 83 -64.21 50.62 4.85
N ALA A 84 -64.12 51.93 4.65
CA ALA A 84 -63.55 52.87 5.59
C ALA A 84 -64.64 53.82 6.09
N TYR A 85 -64.89 53.85 7.40
CA TYR A 85 -65.86 54.75 8.01
C TYR A 85 -65.18 55.80 8.89
N ARG A 86 -65.71 57.03 8.84
CA ARG A 86 -65.30 58.14 9.69
C ARG A 86 -66.50 58.96 10.15
N HIS A 87 -66.51 59.35 11.42
CA HIS A 87 -67.59 60.11 12.02
C HIS A 87 -67.30 61.62 11.95
N MET A 88 -68.32 62.40 11.60
CA MET A 88 -68.28 63.87 11.59
C MET A 88 -69.01 64.40 12.82
N HIS A 89 -68.25 64.68 13.87
CA HIS A 89 -68.76 65.11 15.18
C HIS A 89 -69.50 66.46 15.16
N SER A 90 -69.37 67.27 14.11
CA SER A 90 -70.09 68.54 13.99
C SER A 90 -71.55 68.38 13.55
N VAL A 91 -71.91 67.26 12.90
CA VAL A 91 -73.23 67.04 12.28
C VAL A 91 -73.80 65.62 12.49
N ASP A 92 -73.18 64.80 13.34
CA ASP A 92 -73.55 63.39 13.59
C ASP A 92 -73.74 62.55 12.32
N TRP A 93 -72.85 62.76 11.33
CA TRP A 93 -72.84 61.99 10.08
C TRP A 93 -71.68 61.02 10.03
N VAL A 94 -71.92 59.82 9.50
CA VAL A 94 -70.93 58.81 9.20
C VAL A 94 -70.67 58.82 7.70
N VAL A 95 -69.43 59.13 7.32
CA VAL A 95 -68.97 59.04 5.94
C VAL A 95 -68.30 57.68 5.73
N GLY A 96 -68.76 56.94 4.74
CA GLY A 96 -68.23 55.63 4.37
C GLY A 96 -67.67 55.64 2.96
N GLY A 97 -66.40 55.30 2.79
CA GLY A 97 -65.80 54.97 1.50
C GLY A 97 -65.83 53.45 1.28
N LEU A 98 -66.47 52.99 0.21
CA LEU A 98 -66.62 51.57 -0.13
C LEU A 98 -65.82 51.28 -1.40
N LEU A 99 -64.91 50.31 -1.35
CA LEU A 99 -64.09 49.87 -2.49
C LEU A 99 -64.19 48.34 -2.64
N PRO A 100 -64.53 47.77 -3.82
CA PRO A 100 -64.61 46.33 -3.99
C PRO A 100 -63.31 45.61 -3.66
N ARG A 101 -63.42 44.46 -2.98
CA ARG A 101 -62.26 43.67 -2.55
C ARG A 101 -61.36 43.28 -3.72
N ASP A 102 -61.95 42.78 -4.80
CA ASP A 102 -61.20 42.34 -5.97
C ASP A 102 -60.43 43.49 -6.63
N GLU A 103 -60.99 44.71 -6.59
CA GLU A 103 -60.33 45.90 -7.09
C GLU A 103 -59.20 46.35 -6.15
N ALA A 104 -59.48 46.42 -4.84
CA ALA A 104 -58.50 46.79 -3.82
C ALA A 104 -57.26 45.87 -3.86
N TYR A 105 -57.46 44.57 -4.09
CA TYR A 105 -56.39 43.58 -4.14
C TYR A 105 -55.88 43.25 -5.55
N ALA A 106 -56.48 43.76 -6.63
CA ALA A 106 -56.06 43.45 -8.01
C ALA A 106 -54.57 43.73 -8.26
N SER A 107 -54.06 44.85 -7.72
CA SER A 107 -52.66 45.22 -7.86
C SER A 107 -51.72 44.28 -7.10
N LEU A 108 -52.13 43.79 -5.93
CA LEU A 108 -51.38 42.79 -5.17
C LEU A 108 -51.37 41.44 -5.89
N HIS A 109 -52.51 41.02 -6.45
CA HIS A 109 -52.59 39.76 -7.19
C HIS A 109 -51.76 39.77 -8.48
N ARG A 110 -51.71 40.90 -9.21
CA ARG A 110 -50.82 41.04 -10.38
C ARG A 110 -49.35 40.92 -10.00
N LEU A 111 -48.93 41.52 -8.89
CA LEU A 111 -47.56 41.43 -8.38
C LEU A 111 -47.22 39.99 -7.99
N THR A 112 -48.09 39.30 -7.24
CA THR A 112 -47.84 37.92 -6.83
C THR A 112 -47.78 36.98 -8.04
N VAL A 113 -48.69 37.10 -9.01
CA VAL A 113 -48.65 36.30 -10.25
C VAL A 113 -47.36 36.56 -11.03
N THR A 114 -46.94 37.81 -11.17
CA THR A 114 -45.70 38.16 -11.87
C THR A 114 -44.46 37.58 -11.17
N LEU A 115 -44.41 37.67 -9.84
CA LEU A 115 -43.32 37.10 -9.03
C LEU A 115 -43.28 35.57 -9.13
N VAL A 116 -44.44 34.91 -9.06
CA VAL A 116 -44.54 33.44 -9.19
C VAL A 116 -44.09 33.00 -10.57
N MET A 117 -44.56 33.65 -11.63
CA MET A 117 -44.15 33.34 -13.00
C MET A 117 -42.65 33.56 -13.22
N GLY A 118 -42.10 34.64 -12.67
CA GLY A 118 -40.65 34.89 -12.69
C GLY A 118 -39.86 33.81 -11.95
N GLY A 119 -40.34 33.39 -10.78
CA GLY A 119 -39.74 32.30 -10.00
C GLY A 119 -39.76 30.97 -10.74
N VAL A 120 -40.89 30.60 -11.35
CA VAL A 120 -41.01 29.39 -12.17
C VAL A 120 -40.08 29.44 -13.37
N LEU A 121 -40.00 30.57 -14.07
CA LEU A 121 -39.08 30.76 -15.19
C LEU A 121 -37.61 30.60 -14.76
N LEU A 122 -37.24 31.19 -13.62
CA LEU A 122 -35.89 31.07 -13.06
C LEU A 122 -35.56 29.62 -12.70
N LEU A 123 -36.53 28.87 -12.14
CA LEU A 123 -36.37 27.46 -11.80
C LEU A 123 -36.19 26.60 -13.06
N ILE A 124 -36.96 26.87 -14.11
CA ILE A 124 -36.83 26.22 -15.43
C ILE A 124 -35.49 26.53 -16.09
N LEU A 125 -34.88 27.69 -15.83
CA LEU A 125 -33.56 28.04 -16.35
C LEU A 125 -32.42 27.43 -15.52
N ILE A 126 -32.55 27.40 -14.19
CA ILE A 126 -31.52 26.88 -13.28
C ILE A 126 -31.42 25.36 -13.36
N LEU A 127 -32.53 24.62 -13.43
CA LEU A 127 -32.52 23.15 -13.51
C LEU A 127 -31.65 22.56 -14.64
N PRO A 128 -31.81 22.96 -15.92
CA PRO A 128 -30.98 22.45 -17.00
C PRO A 128 -29.54 22.95 -16.90
N LEU A 129 -29.33 24.16 -16.38
CA LEU A 129 -27.98 24.71 -16.18
C LEU A 129 -27.21 23.91 -15.11
N THR A 130 -27.85 23.60 -13.98
CA THR A 130 -27.25 22.77 -12.93
C THR A 130 -27.04 21.34 -13.39
N TRP A 131 -27.99 20.76 -14.14
CA TRP A 131 -27.80 19.46 -14.78
C TRP A 131 -26.59 19.44 -15.72
N TRP A 132 -26.50 20.43 -16.61
CA TRP A 132 -25.38 20.55 -17.56
C TRP A 132 -24.05 20.71 -16.83
N TRP A 133 -24.03 21.56 -15.80
CA TRP A 133 -22.82 21.79 -15.01
C TRP A 133 -22.39 20.54 -14.23
N MET A 134 -23.35 19.83 -13.63
CA MET A 134 -23.12 18.55 -12.95
C MET A 134 -22.53 17.52 -13.90
N ARG A 135 -23.11 17.36 -15.10
CA ARG A 135 -22.56 16.44 -16.12
C ARG A 135 -21.14 16.82 -16.51
N ARG A 136 -20.87 18.11 -16.75
CA ARG A 136 -19.53 18.60 -17.09
C ARG A 136 -18.50 18.32 -15.99
N LEU A 137 -18.89 18.39 -14.71
CA LEU A 137 -18.02 18.09 -13.57
C LEU A 137 -17.79 16.58 -13.35
N LEU A 138 -18.78 15.73 -13.67
CA LEU A 138 -18.70 14.29 -13.46
C LEU A 138 -18.12 13.50 -14.64
N THR A 139 -18.20 13.99 -15.88
CA THR A 139 -17.66 13.30 -17.07
C THR A 139 -16.17 12.92 -16.94
N PRO A 140 -15.28 13.77 -16.37
CA PRO A 140 -13.87 13.41 -16.20
C PRO A 140 -13.64 12.21 -15.28
N LEU A 141 -14.54 11.93 -14.32
CA LEU A 141 -14.42 10.78 -13.43
C LEU A 141 -14.64 9.46 -14.17
N ASP A 142 -15.56 9.43 -15.14
CA ASP A 142 -15.78 8.25 -15.97
C ASP A 142 -14.52 7.94 -16.81
N THR A 143 -13.89 8.97 -17.36
CA THR A 143 -12.62 8.80 -18.10
C THR A 143 -11.49 8.29 -17.21
N LEU A 144 -11.37 8.79 -15.97
CA LEU A 144 -10.38 8.30 -15.01
C LEU A 144 -10.65 6.83 -14.66
N LYS A 145 -11.91 6.46 -14.42
CA LYS A 145 -12.30 5.08 -14.11
C LYS A 145 -11.90 4.11 -15.23
N GLU A 146 -12.19 4.48 -16.47
CA GLU A 146 -11.83 3.65 -17.64
C GLU A 146 -10.31 3.52 -17.79
N GLN A 147 -9.56 4.63 -17.63
CA GLN A 147 -8.10 4.59 -17.71
C GLN A 147 -7.50 3.70 -16.61
N VAL A 148 -7.94 3.83 -15.35
CA VAL A 148 -7.46 2.99 -14.24
C VAL A 148 -7.81 1.51 -14.45
N ALA A 149 -8.99 1.20 -14.97
CA ALA A 149 -9.37 -0.17 -15.30
C ALA A 149 -8.48 -0.78 -16.40
N SER A 150 -8.09 0.03 -17.38
CA SER A 150 -7.20 -0.41 -18.47
C SER A 150 -5.77 -0.69 -17.99
N LEU A 151 -5.27 0.02 -16.96
CA LEU A 151 -3.93 -0.18 -16.40
C LEU A 151 -3.71 -1.58 -15.80
N GLN A 152 -4.77 -2.29 -15.41
CA GLN A 152 -4.64 -3.67 -14.94
C GLN A 152 -4.23 -4.65 -16.06
N HIS A 153 -4.55 -4.31 -17.32
CA HIS A 153 -4.35 -5.19 -18.47
C HIS A 153 -3.23 -4.70 -19.39
N ALA A 154 -3.01 -3.38 -19.47
CA ALA A 154 -1.98 -2.78 -20.30
C ALA A 154 -1.44 -1.48 -19.66
N PRO A 155 -0.25 -1.49 -19.02
CA PRO A 155 0.33 -0.30 -18.38
C PRO A 155 0.85 0.77 -19.37
N ALA A 156 0.71 0.57 -20.68
CA ALA A 156 1.29 1.40 -21.73
C ALA A 156 0.72 2.83 -21.85
N GLN A 157 -0.26 3.23 -21.03
CA GLN A 157 -0.95 4.53 -21.11
C GLN A 157 -0.54 5.52 -20.01
N LEU A 158 0.57 5.26 -19.30
CA LEU A 158 1.14 6.19 -18.33
C LEU A 158 1.88 7.35 -19.01
N PRO A 159 1.85 8.57 -18.45
CA PRO A 159 1.10 8.99 -17.26
C PRO A 159 -0.38 9.32 -17.57
N LEU A 160 -1.25 9.10 -16.58
CA LEU A 160 -2.66 9.50 -16.66
C LEU A 160 -2.76 11.02 -16.75
N ARG A 161 -3.14 11.55 -17.91
CA ARG A 161 -3.35 12.99 -18.13
C ARG A 161 -4.83 13.27 -18.26
N ILE A 162 -5.38 13.95 -17.24
CA ILE A 162 -6.78 14.38 -17.23
C ILE A 162 -6.84 15.89 -17.30
N SER A 163 -7.68 16.39 -18.20
CA SER A 163 -8.04 17.81 -18.26
C SER A 163 -9.22 18.03 -17.30
N GLY A 164 -9.03 18.77 -16.21
CA GLY A 164 -10.07 18.93 -15.19
C GLY A 164 -9.63 19.73 -13.98
N ALA A 165 -10.42 19.64 -12.90
CA ALA A 165 -10.14 20.27 -11.61
C ALA A 165 -8.78 19.79 -11.04
N ALA A 166 -8.10 20.67 -10.31
CA ALA A 166 -6.76 20.40 -9.76
C ALA A 166 -6.74 19.15 -8.86
N GLU A 167 -7.82 18.89 -8.14
CA GLU A 167 -7.98 17.72 -7.29
C GLU A 167 -7.97 16.41 -8.10
N LEU A 168 -8.60 16.39 -9.28
CA LEU A 168 -8.61 15.20 -10.16
C LEU A 168 -7.23 14.97 -10.79
N GLN A 169 -6.50 16.04 -11.10
CA GLN A 169 -5.13 15.95 -11.59
C GLN A 169 -4.21 15.36 -10.51
N ALA A 170 -4.32 15.82 -9.27
CA ALA A 170 -3.54 15.28 -8.14
C ALA A 170 -3.80 13.78 -7.91
N VAL A 171 -5.05 13.33 -8.06
CA VAL A 171 -5.40 11.90 -7.97
C VAL A 171 -4.81 11.12 -9.15
N ALA A 172 -4.93 11.62 -10.39
CA ALA A 172 -4.36 10.97 -11.56
C ALA A 172 -2.83 10.82 -11.48
N GLU A 173 -2.14 11.83 -10.96
CA GLU A 173 -0.70 11.79 -10.69
C GLU A 173 -0.34 10.78 -9.61
N SER A 174 -1.08 10.78 -8.49
CA SER A 174 -0.85 9.84 -7.38
C SER A 174 -1.02 8.39 -7.83
N VAL A 175 -2.08 8.11 -8.59
CA VAL A 175 -2.33 6.78 -9.15
C VAL A 175 -1.22 6.41 -10.14
N SER A 176 -0.85 7.31 -11.05
CA SER A 176 0.23 7.06 -12.01
C SER A 176 1.54 6.70 -11.30
N LYS A 177 1.89 7.43 -10.22
CA LYS A 177 3.09 7.16 -9.44
C LYS A 177 3.09 5.77 -8.83
N VAL A 178 1.98 5.36 -8.20
CA VAL A 178 1.86 4.03 -7.58
C VAL A 178 2.03 2.90 -8.61
N PHE A 179 1.42 3.04 -9.79
CA PHE A 179 1.55 2.03 -10.85
C PHE A 179 2.98 1.94 -11.38
N VAL A 180 3.65 3.07 -11.60
CA VAL A 180 5.06 3.10 -12.04
C VAL A 180 5.98 2.45 -10.99
N GLU A 181 5.80 2.78 -9.71
CA GLU A 181 6.59 2.18 -8.62
C GLU A 181 6.38 0.67 -8.52
N ARG A 182 5.14 0.20 -8.72
CA ARG A 182 4.84 -1.24 -8.72
C ARG A 182 5.52 -1.97 -9.87
N GLU A 183 5.48 -1.41 -11.08
CA GLU A 183 6.08 -2.01 -12.26
C GLU A 183 7.61 -2.09 -12.13
N ASP A 184 8.25 -1.01 -11.68
CA ASP A 184 9.69 -0.97 -11.40
C ASP A 184 10.08 -1.99 -10.32
N PHE A 185 9.29 -2.14 -9.26
CA PHE A 185 9.55 -3.15 -8.24
C PHE A 185 9.42 -4.58 -8.79
N ALA A 186 8.38 -4.85 -9.58
CA ALA A 186 8.16 -6.15 -10.20
C ALA A 186 9.30 -6.49 -11.17
N GLN A 187 9.74 -5.52 -11.98
CA GLN A 187 10.85 -5.69 -12.91
C GLN A 187 12.16 -5.94 -12.15
N ARG A 188 12.49 -5.15 -11.12
CA ARG A 188 13.68 -5.39 -10.29
C ARG A 188 13.66 -6.74 -9.60
N LEU A 189 12.49 -7.21 -9.18
CA LEU A 189 12.34 -8.54 -8.60
C LEU A 189 12.58 -9.63 -9.65
N ALA A 190 12.02 -9.49 -10.85
CA ALA A 190 12.24 -10.42 -11.96
C ALA A 190 13.70 -10.44 -12.41
N GLU A 191 14.35 -9.29 -12.55
CA GLU A 191 15.78 -9.18 -12.90
C GLU A 191 16.66 -9.83 -11.83
N ARG A 192 16.35 -9.63 -10.55
CA ARG A 192 17.07 -10.30 -9.45
C ARG A 192 16.83 -11.80 -9.46
N GLU A 193 15.61 -12.27 -9.67
CA GLU A 193 15.28 -13.70 -9.74
C GLU A 193 16.03 -14.39 -10.88
N VAL A 194 16.05 -13.78 -12.07
CA VAL A 194 16.83 -14.28 -13.21
C VAL A 194 18.32 -14.27 -12.87
N PHE A 195 18.83 -13.18 -12.31
CA PHE A 195 20.24 -13.08 -11.92
C PHE A 195 20.64 -14.15 -10.89
N PHE A 196 19.85 -14.36 -9.84
CA PHE A 196 20.11 -15.39 -8.83
C PHE A 196 20.00 -16.81 -9.42
N ARG A 197 19.02 -17.05 -10.30
CA ARG A 197 18.88 -18.32 -11.01
C ARG A 197 20.11 -18.60 -11.87
N THR A 198 20.56 -17.63 -12.67
CA THR A 198 21.76 -17.77 -13.50
C THR A 198 23.02 -17.99 -12.65
N LEU A 199 23.20 -17.23 -11.57
CA LEU A 199 24.34 -17.44 -10.65
C LEU A 199 24.36 -18.85 -10.06
N ASN A 200 23.20 -19.40 -9.69
CA ASN A 200 23.10 -20.74 -9.13
C ASN A 200 23.27 -21.83 -10.20
N GLU A 201 22.71 -21.65 -11.40
CA GLU A 201 22.80 -22.62 -12.49
C GLU A 201 24.20 -22.70 -13.12
N ASP A 202 24.91 -21.57 -13.22
CA ASP A 202 26.27 -21.50 -13.76
C ASP A 202 27.37 -21.65 -12.67
N SER A 203 26.98 -21.91 -11.41
CA SER A 203 27.91 -22.17 -10.33
C SER A 203 28.74 -23.43 -10.61
N PRO A 204 30.08 -23.41 -10.40
CA PRO A 204 30.91 -24.59 -10.52
C PRO A 204 30.68 -25.60 -9.38
N PHE A 205 29.98 -25.18 -8.32
CA PHE A 205 29.63 -26.03 -7.19
C PHE A 205 28.26 -26.63 -7.38
N GLY A 206 28.11 -27.92 -7.03
CA GLY A 206 26.81 -28.53 -6.93
C GLY A 206 26.03 -27.91 -5.76
N ILE A 207 24.83 -27.43 -6.01
CA ILE A 207 23.97 -26.82 -5.01
C ILE A 207 22.61 -27.49 -5.08
N PHE A 208 22.11 -27.97 -3.94
CA PHE A 208 20.74 -28.42 -3.81
C PHE A 208 20.16 -27.99 -2.47
N VAL A 209 18.84 -27.82 -2.40
CA VAL A 209 18.11 -27.43 -1.19
C VAL A 209 17.23 -28.60 -0.78
N ILE A 210 17.28 -28.96 0.49
CA ILE A 210 16.44 -30.00 1.08
C ILE A 210 15.45 -29.40 2.09
N GLU A 211 14.28 -30.01 2.20
CA GLU A 211 13.33 -29.78 3.29
C GLU A 211 13.78 -30.48 4.59
N ALA A 212 13.07 -30.23 5.69
CA ALA A 212 13.37 -30.78 7.01
C ALA A 212 13.37 -32.32 7.06
N ASP A 213 12.59 -32.95 6.17
CA ASP A 213 12.48 -34.40 6.02
C ASP A 213 13.56 -35.00 5.10
N GLY A 214 14.41 -34.16 4.50
CA GLY A 214 15.50 -34.58 3.62
C GLY A 214 15.14 -34.70 2.14
N HIS A 215 13.92 -34.32 1.76
CA HIS A 215 13.50 -34.30 0.36
C HIS A 215 14.07 -33.07 -0.38
N ILE A 216 14.58 -33.29 -1.59
CA ILE A 216 15.19 -32.24 -2.42
C ILE A 216 14.08 -31.35 -3.01
N ASN A 217 14.11 -30.05 -2.71
CA ASN A 217 13.19 -29.06 -3.28
C ASN A 217 13.79 -28.36 -4.51
N TYR A 218 15.11 -28.27 -4.59
CA TYR A 218 15.82 -27.61 -5.70
C TYR A 218 17.19 -28.26 -5.92
N ILE A 219 17.61 -28.37 -7.18
CA ILE A 219 18.95 -28.83 -7.56
C ILE A 219 19.45 -27.98 -8.74
N ASN A 220 20.71 -27.51 -8.67
CA ASN A 220 21.32 -26.77 -9.76
C ASN A 220 21.96 -27.71 -10.80
N ARG A 221 22.36 -27.14 -11.94
CA ARG A 221 22.93 -27.89 -13.07
C ARG A 221 24.21 -28.65 -12.71
N ALA A 222 25.09 -28.08 -11.89
CA ALA A 222 26.33 -28.74 -11.47
C ALA A 222 26.08 -29.96 -10.57
N ALA A 223 25.17 -29.86 -9.60
CA ALA A 223 24.80 -30.99 -8.75
C ALA A 223 24.10 -32.09 -9.55
N ALA A 224 23.24 -31.72 -10.50
CA ALA A 224 22.58 -32.69 -11.38
C ALA A 224 23.56 -33.44 -12.30
N GLN A 225 24.71 -32.85 -12.64
CA GLN A 225 25.77 -33.51 -13.41
C GLN A 225 26.58 -34.52 -12.58
N LEU A 226 26.83 -34.19 -11.30
CA LEU A 226 27.53 -35.07 -10.36
C LEU A 226 26.64 -36.19 -9.81
N ALA A 227 25.32 -35.99 -9.84
CA ALA A 227 24.35 -36.96 -9.36
C ALA A 227 24.37 -38.26 -10.18
N PRO A 228 23.97 -39.40 -9.58
CA PRO A 228 23.89 -40.67 -10.28
C PRO A 228 23.01 -40.63 -11.53
N PRO A 229 23.28 -41.49 -12.53
CA PRO A 229 22.50 -41.54 -13.75
C PRO A 229 21.05 -41.92 -13.44
N ARG A 230 20.12 -41.00 -13.73
CA ARG A 230 18.69 -41.22 -13.54
C ARG A 230 17.95 -40.62 -14.73
N GLY A 231 17.46 -41.49 -15.62
CA GLY A 231 16.77 -41.20 -16.90
C GLY A 231 16.48 -39.73 -17.25
N GLU A 232 15.21 -39.39 -17.45
CA GLU A 232 14.73 -38.02 -17.74
C GLU A 232 14.12 -37.30 -16.53
N ARG A 233 14.05 -37.98 -15.37
CA ARG A 233 13.43 -37.41 -14.16
C ARG A 233 14.42 -36.56 -13.38
N ASP A 234 13.94 -35.42 -12.91
CA ASP A 234 14.65 -34.56 -11.97
C ASP A 234 14.76 -35.25 -10.59
N TRP A 235 15.74 -34.84 -9.79
CA TRP A 235 15.96 -35.30 -8.41
C TRP A 235 15.07 -34.58 -7.40
N VAL A 236 14.33 -33.55 -7.85
CA VAL A 236 13.36 -32.82 -7.01
C VAL A 236 12.25 -33.78 -6.53
N GLY A 237 12.05 -33.81 -5.22
CA GLY A 237 11.11 -34.67 -4.50
C GLY A 237 11.72 -35.95 -3.95
N ASP A 238 12.90 -36.36 -4.38
CA ASP A 238 13.59 -37.53 -3.84
C ASP A 238 14.38 -37.20 -2.57
N HIS A 239 14.70 -38.23 -1.78
CA HIS A 239 15.50 -38.04 -0.57
C HIS A 239 16.99 -37.97 -0.92
N TRP A 240 17.73 -37.02 -0.36
CA TRP A 240 19.14 -36.79 -0.74
C TRP A 240 20.06 -38.00 -0.53
N LEU A 241 19.74 -38.89 0.43
CA LEU A 241 20.46 -40.16 0.64
C LEU A 241 20.43 -41.09 -0.59
N ASP A 242 19.47 -40.92 -1.50
CA ASP A 242 19.39 -41.73 -2.72
C ASP A 242 20.50 -41.40 -3.72
N LEU A 243 21.13 -40.22 -3.59
CA LEU A 243 22.33 -39.83 -4.34
C LEU A 243 23.56 -40.64 -3.88
N VAL A 244 23.58 -41.08 -2.62
CA VAL A 244 24.74 -41.71 -2.00
C VAL A 244 24.79 -43.22 -2.27
N HIS A 245 26.00 -43.78 -2.34
CA HIS A 245 26.22 -45.22 -2.46
C HIS A 245 25.52 -46.01 -1.34
N ALA A 246 24.90 -47.15 -1.67
CA ALA A 246 23.99 -47.89 -0.79
C ALA A 246 24.59 -48.29 0.57
N GLU A 247 25.89 -48.60 0.59
CA GLU A 247 26.61 -49.01 1.80
C GLU A 247 26.78 -47.87 2.82
N GLU A 248 26.83 -46.61 2.36
CA GLU A 248 27.07 -45.44 3.23
C GLU A 248 25.77 -44.78 3.70
N ARG A 249 24.62 -45.09 3.09
CA ARG A 249 23.32 -44.45 3.36
C ARG A 249 22.91 -44.51 4.83
N ASN A 250 22.99 -45.69 5.45
CA ASN A 250 22.52 -45.89 6.82
C ASN A 250 23.36 -45.12 7.85
N GLY A 251 24.68 -45.10 7.68
CA GLY A 251 25.59 -44.35 8.55
C GLY A 251 25.37 -42.84 8.43
N LEU A 252 25.24 -42.34 7.20
CA LEU A 252 25.00 -40.92 6.94
C LEU A 252 23.62 -40.46 7.41
N ALA A 253 22.58 -41.29 7.28
CA ALA A 253 21.25 -40.96 7.78
C ALA A 253 21.24 -40.71 9.29
N GLN A 254 22.01 -41.50 10.04
CA GLN A 254 22.14 -41.32 11.48
C GLN A 254 22.96 -40.07 11.81
N SER A 255 24.14 -39.91 11.21
CA SER A 255 25.00 -38.75 11.47
C SER A 255 24.35 -37.41 11.07
N TRP A 256 23.58 -37.40 9.99
CA TRP A 256 22.81 -36.23 9.56
C TRP A 256 21.73 -35.86 10.58
N ARG A 257 20.91 -36.83 11.02
CA ARG A 257 19.87 -36.60 12.04
C ARG A 257 20.46 -36.04 13.34
N GLU A 258 21.56 -36.62 13.81
CA GLU A 258 22.23 -36.15 15.03
C GLU A 258 22.80 -34.73 14.87
N SER A 259 23.39 -34.42 13.72
CA SER A 259 24.05 -33.12 13.47
C SER A 259 23.07 -31.98 13.22
N VAL A 260 21.95 -32.25 12.55
CA VAL A 260 20.87 -31.26 12.34
C VAL A 260 20.25 -30.88 13.69
N ILE A 261 20.03 -31.84 14.59
CA ILE A 261 19.49 -31.61 15.93
C ILE A 261 20.47 -30.82 16.82
N LEU A 262 21.78 -31.09 16.72
CA LEU A 262 22.77 -30.51 17.62
C LEU A 262 23.23 -29.10 17.22
N ASN A 263 23.53 -28.87 15.94
CA ASN A 263 24.22 -27.65 15.49
C ASN A 263 23.63 -27.01 14.22
N GLY A 264 22.63 -27.63 13.60
CA GLY A 264 22.03 -27.18 12.34
C GLY A 264 22.96 -27.19 11.13
N ARG A 265 24.22 -27.59 11.29
CA ARG A 265 25.23 -27.73 10.23
C ARG A 265 25.78 -29.14 10.24
N PHE A 266 25.98 -29.71 9.06
CA PHE A 266 26.53 -31.04 8.89
C PHE A 266 27.54 -31.01 7.74
N ARG A 267 28.71 -31.63 7.93
CA ARG A 267 29.72 -31.78 6.88
C ARG A 267 30.14 -33.23 6.84
N THR A 268 30.13 -33.81 5.66
CA THR A 268 30.52 -35.21 5.46
C THR A 268 31.16 -35.41 4.10
N GLN A 269 31.92 -36.48 3.96
CA GLN A 269 32.44 -36.95 2.68
C GLN A 269 31.77 -38.29 2.39
N CYS A 270 31.32 -38.48 1.17
CA CYS A 270 30.67 -39.71 0.75
C CYS A 270 30.95 -40.02 -0.71
N ARG A 271 30.77 -41.29 -1.08
CA ARG A 271 30.89 -41.71 -2.48
C ARG A 271 29.54 -41.60 -3.19
N LEU A 272 29.53 -40.90 -4.32
CA LEU A 272 28.42 -40.94 -5.27
C LEU A 272 28.75 -41.88 -6.41
N SER A 273 27.75 -42.61 -6.88
CA SER A 273 27.87 -43.38 -8.12
C SER A 273 27.82 -42.40 -9.30
N HIS A 274 28.95 -42.20 -9.98
CA HIS A 274 29.09 -41.27 -11.09
C HIS A 274 28.32 -41.75 -12.34
N ARG A 275 27.83 -40.80 -13.14
CA ARG A 275 27.10 -41.06 -14.40
C ARG A 275 27.87 -41.90 -15.41
N GLU A 276 29.20 -41.81 -15.43
CA GLU A 276 30.07 -42.52 -16.37
C GLU A 276 30.63 -43.86 -15.84
N GLY A 277 30.10 -44.38 -14.73
CA GLY A 277 30.42 -45.74 -14.25
C GLY A 277 31.62 -45.84 -13.29
N GLY A 278 31.94 -44.77 -12.56
CA GLY A 278 32.92 -44.75 -11.47
C GLY A 278 32.34 -44.22 -10.17
N ASP A 279 33.13 -44.18 -9.09
CA ASP A 279 32.74 -43.54 -7.83
C ASP A 279 33.38 -42.14 -7.75
N ALA A 280 32.56 -41.10 -7.64
CA ALA A 280 33.03 -39.75 -7.35
C ALA A 280 33.07 -39.53 -5.83
N LEU A 281 34.21 -39.09 -5.31
CA LEU A 281 34.31 -38.70 -3.90
C LEU A 281 33.84 -37.26 -3.78
N VAL A 282 32.71 -37.05 -3.12
CA VAL A 282 32.16 -35.71 -2.89
C VAL A 282 32.18 -35.35 -1.43
N GLU A 283 32.32 -34.05 -1.18
CA GLU A 283 32.12 -33.45 0.12
C GLU A 283 30.81 -32.66 0.15
N LEU A 284 29.96 -32.98 1.12
CA LEU A 284 28.66 -32.35 1.31
C LEU A 284 28.68 -31.43 2.53
N HIS A 285 28.26 -30.18 2.33
CA HIS A 285 28.19 -29.15 3.36
C HIS A 285 26.75 -28.68 3.50
N PHE A 286 26.11 -29.03 4.62
CA PHE A 286 24.74 -28.67 4.95
C PHE A 286 24.76 -27.42 5.83
N SER A 287 24.03 -26.38 5.42
CA SER A 287 23.85 -25.14 6.15
C SER A 287 22.35 -24.79 6.24
N PRO A 288 21.87 -24.28 7.38
CA PRO A 288 20.45 -23.97 7.53
C PRO A 288 20.11 -22.68 6.78
N LEU A 289 18.99 -22.67 6.05
CA LEU A 289 18.42 -21.49 5.40
C LEU A 289 17.42 -20.82 6.36
N LEU A 290 17.81 -19.70 6.94
CA LEU A 290 17.01 -18.94 7.92
C LEU A 290 16.01 -17.98 7.25
N ASN A 291 15.28 -18.44 6.22
CA ASN A 291 14.40 -17.56 5.44
C ASN A 291 13.01 -18.20 5.24
N GLY A 292 12.09 -17.93 6.17
CA GLY A 292 10.67 -18.35 6.12
C GLY A 292 10.33 -19.50 7.07
N GLU A 293 9.05 -19.66 7.39
CA GLU A 293 8.47 -20.62 8.38
C GLU A 293 8.85 -22.11 8.17
N ARG A 294 9.59 -22.45 7.12
CA ARG A 294 10.00 -23.82 6.77
C ARG A 294 11.48 -24.02 7.08
N GLU A 295 11.78 -25.06 7.86
CA GLU A 295 13.14 -25.52 8.09
C GLU A 295 13.70 -26.16 6.80
N GLN A 296 14.52 -25.40 6.07
CA GLN A 296 15.21 -25.85 4.87
C GLN A 296 16.72 -25.82 5.07
N SER A 297 17.45 -26.70 4.37
CA SER A 297 18.91 -26.73 4.40
C SER A 297 19.49 -26.58 2.98
N LEU A 298 20.43 -25.64 2.83
CA LEU A 298 21.27 -25.51 1.65
C LEU A 298 22.40 -26.54 1.73
N VAL A 299 22.57 -27.33 0.68
CA VAL A 299 23.65 -28.31 0.58
C VAL A 299 24.56 -27.95 -0.57
N ILE A 300 25.84 -27.78 -0.28
CA ILE A 300 26.90 -27.60 -1.27
C ILE A 300 27.61 -28.94 -1.45
N MET A 301 27.69 -29.39 -2.69
CA MET A 301 28.35 -30.61 -3.14
C MET A 301 29.62 -30.22 -3.91
N LEU A 302 30.76 -30.66 -3.37
CA LEU A 302 32.09 -30.42 -3.93
C LEU A 302 32.68 -31.75 -4.37
N ASP A 303 33.03 -31.88 -5.66
CA ASP A 303 33.85 -32.99 -6.10
C ASP A 303 35.29 -32.80 -5.58
N VAL A 304 35.78 -33.76 -4.81
CA VAL A 304 37.12 -33.75 -4.22
C VAL A 304 37.99 -34.90 -4.73
N THR A 305 37.55 -35.59 -5.78
CA THR A 305 38.24 -36.77 -6.35
C THR A 305 39.66 -36.40 -6.80
N GLU A 306 39.79 -35.42 -7.69
CA GLU A 306 41.10 -34.96 -8.20
C GLU A 306 41.99 -34.41 -7.07
N ARG A 307 41.39 -33.73 -6.09
CA ARG A 307 42.11 -33.17 -4.95
C ARG A 307 42.72 -34.25 -4.05
N GLU A 308 41.99 -35.31 -3.76
CA GLU A 308 42.50 -36.42 -2.95
C GLU A 308 43.43 -37.34 -3.74
N GLU A 309 43.23 -37.50 -5.06
CA GLU A 309 44.19 -38.19 -5.94
C GLU A 309 45.54 -37.45 -5.98
N ALA A 310 45.54 -36.12 -6.19
CA ALA A 310 46.76 -35.34 -6.17
C ALA A 310 47.49 -35.39 -4.81
N LYS A 311 46.72 -35.33 -3.72
CA LYS A 311 47.25 -35.43 -2.35
C LYS A 311 47.83 -36.82 -2.06
N SER A 312 47.15 -37.88 -2.46
CA SER A 312 47.63 -39.25 -2.28
C SER A 312 48.86 -39.56 -3.15
N ALA A 313 48.91 -39.06 -4.39
CA ALA A 313 50.08 -39.17 -5.26
C ALA A 313 51.30 -38.46 -4.65
N LEU A 314 51.12 -37.24 -4.11
CA LEU A 314 52.18 -36.50 -3.44
C LEU A 314 52.69 -37.22 -2.18
N LEU A 315 51.78 -37.81 -1.40
CA LEU A 315 52.14 -38.62 -0.23
C LEU A 315 52.91 -39.88 -0.64
N ALA A 316 52.49 -40.58 -1.69
CA ALA A 316 53.17 -41.76 -2.20
C ALA A 316 54.58 -41.43 -2.71
N GLU A 317 54.76 -40.31 -3.43
CA GLU A 317 56.09 -39.83 -3.84
C GLU A 317 56.98 -39.47 -2.64
N ARG A 318 56.40 -38.81 -1.62
CA ARG A 318 57.13 -38.52 -0.37
C ARG A 318 57.56 -39.79 0.35
N GLU A 319 56.68 -40.79 0.46
CA GLU A 319 56.99 -42.08 1.09
C GLU A 319 58.05 -42.85 0.30
N ARG A 320 57.95 -42.89 -1.04
CA ARG A 320 58.98 -43.48 -1.92
C ARG A 320 60.33 -42.81 -1.72
N ALA A 321 60.37 -41.47 -1.73
CA ALA A 321 61.60 -40.72 -1.47
C ALA A 321 62.18 -41.05 -0.09
N MET A 322 61.36 -41.08 0.96
CA MET A 322 61.79 -41.42 2.31
C MET A 322 62.29 -42.87 2.43
N ALA A 323 61.65 -43.83 1.76
CA ALA A 323 62.07 -45.24 1.75
C ALA A 323 63.40 -45.44 1.00
N ILE A 324 63.62 -44.73 -0.11
CA ILE A 324 64.91 -44.72 -0.82
C ILE A 324 65.99 -44.12 0.10
N LEU A 325 65.75 -42.94 0.68
CA LEU A 325 66.68 -42.31 1.61
C LEU A 325 66.97 -43.19 2.84
N ALA A 326 65.99 -44.00 3.28
CA ALA A 326 66.14 -44.93 4.38
C ALA A 326 66.92 -46.22 4.03
N SER A 327 66.94 -46.62 2.76
CA SER A 327 67.62 -47.85 2.30
C SER A 327 69.04 -47.64 1.77
N ILE A 328 69.44 -46.40 1.48
CA ILE A 328 70.81 -46.07 1.07
C ILE A 328 71.80 -46.45 2.18
N ALA A 329 72.82 -47.23 1.82
CA ALA A 329 73.86 -47.72 2.74
C ALA A 329 74.80 -46.60 3.26
N ASP A 330 74.89 -45.49 2.54
CA ASP A 330 75.64 -44.31 2.93
C ASP A 330 74.85 -43.39 3.88
N ALA A 331 75.58 -42.67 4.73
CA ALA A 331 74.99 -41.77 5.70
C ALA A 331 74.39 -40.53 5.00
N VAL A 332 73.07 -40.50 4.85
CA VAL A 332 72.32 -39.31 4.40
C VAL A 332 71.91 -38.49 5.62
N VAL A 333 72.29 -37.21 5.63
CA VAL A 333 71.87 -36.21 6.61
C VAL A 333 71.23 -35.04 5.87
N LEU A 334 70.00 -34.70 6.24
CA LEU A 334 69.27 -33.57 5.70
C LEU A 334 69.27 -32.47 6.76
N THR A 335 69.74 -31.27 6.43
CA THR A 335 69.79 -30.13 7.34
C THR A 335 69.00 -28.95 6.79
N ASN A 336 68.46 -28.11 7.67
CA ASN A 336 67.91 -26.81 7.27
C ASN A 336 69.03 -25.80 6.97
N GLU A 337 68.67 -24.58 6.57
CA GLU A 337 69.60 -23.48 6.29
C GLU A 337 70.43 -23.05 7.52
N HIS A 338 70.00 -23.45 8.72
CA HIS A 338 70.65 -23.17 10.00
C HIS A 338 71.51 -24.35 10.51
N ASP A 339 71.86 -25.31 9.63
CA ASP A 339 72.63 -26.52 9.93
C ASP A 339 71.99 -27.45 10.99
N GLU A 340 70.68 -27.33 11.23
CA GLU A 340 69.94 -28.25 12.11
C GLU A 340 69.51 -29.50 11.34
N VAL A 341 69.73 -30.68 11.93
CA VAL A 341 69.42 -31.96 11.30
C VAL A 341 67.90 -32.19 11.30
N MET A 342 67.30 -32.18 10.11
CA MET A 342 65.88 -32.47 9.88
C MET A 342 65.61 -33.96 9.64
N PHE A 343 66.57 -34.69 9.07
CA PHE A 343 66.42 -36.12 8.79
C PHE A 343 67.77 -36.84 8.83
N LEU A 344 67.77 -38.07 9.35
CA LEU A 344 68.95 -38.93 9.48
C LEU A 344 68.55 -40.39 9.27
N ASN A 345 69.16 -41.05 8.28
CA ASN A 345 68.90 -42.48 8.05
C ASN A 345 69.42 -43.37 9.20
N MET A 346 68.70 -44.46 9.49
CA MET A 346 68.79 -45.36 10.66
C MET A 346 70.19 -45.95 10.92
N LEU A 347 71.02 -46.13 9.89
CA LEU A 347 72.40 -46.58 10.05
C LEU A 347 73.24 -45.63 10.91
N LYS A 348 72.96 -44.33 10.88
CA LYS A 348 73.69 -43.35 11.71
C LYS A 348 73.19 -43.30 13.15
N GLN A 349 71.95 -43.69 13.45
CA GLN A 349 71.48 -43.80 14.84
C GLN A 349 72.32 -44.83 15.62
N ARG A 350 72.67 -45.95 14.99
CA ARG A 350 73.54 -46.98 15.61
C ARG A 350 75.03 -46.62 15.59
N ARG A 351 75.51 -45.90 14.57
CA ARG A 351 76.95 -45.67 14.35
C ARG A 351 77.47 -44.33 14.89
N CYS A 352 76.63 -43.29 15.00
CA CYS A 352 77.00 -42.02 15.65
C CYS A 352 77.00 -42.10 17.18
N TRP A 353 76.22 -43.01 17.78
CA TRP A 353 76.20 -43.20 19.24
C TRP A 353 77.33 -44.14 19.74
N ALA A 354 78.19 -44.63 18.85
CA ALA A 354 79.39 -45.39 19.21
C ALA A 354 80.58 -44.49 19.65
N TRP A 355 80.34 -43.22 19.98
CA TRP A 355 81.35 -42.37 20.62
C TRP A 355 81.10 -42.32 22.13
N GLN A 356 82.02 -42.92 22.89
CA GLN A 356 82.04 -42.89 24.36
C GLN A 356 81.95 -41.44 24.86
N PRO A 357 81.05 -41.11 25.80
CA PRO A 357 81.28 -39.95 26.64
C PRO A 357 82.49 -40.29 27.50
N ALA A 358 83.60 -39.60 27.25
CA ALA A 358 84.67 -39.52 28.23
C ALA A 358 84.05 -39.12 29.57
N ARG A 359 84.09 -40.06 30.52
CA ARG A 359 83.78 -39.95 31.96
C ARG A 359 83.17 -38.61 32.39
N ARG A 360 81.86 -38.63 32.72
CA ARG A 360 81.34 -37.96 33.92
C ARG A 360 80.06 -38.66 34.38
N THR A 361 80.23 -39.41 35.48
CA THR A 361 79.28 -39.78 36.54
C THR A 361 77.86 -40.25 36.15
N ALA A 362 77.65 -41.54 36.41
CA ALA A 362 76.37 -42.22 36.41
C ALA A 362 75.48 -41.82 37.60
N SER A 363 74.17 -41.72 37.37
CA SER A 363 73.14 -42.10 38.34
C SER A 363 71.80 -42.43 37.65
N ARG A 364 71.51 -43.75 37.64
CA ARG A 364 70.26 -44.54 37.65
C ARG A 364 68.91 -44.01 37.10
N TRP A 365 68.28 -44.91 36.32
CA TRP A 365 66.99 -45.02 35.58
C TRP A 365 65.75 -45.30 36.50
N PRO A 366 64.42 -45.31 36.08
CA PRO A 366 63.78 -46.29 35.12
C PRO A 366 62.42 -45.96 34.38
N ASN A 367 62.17 -46.72 33.29
CA ASN A 367 60.91 -47.27 32.70
C ASN A 367 59.65 -46.43 32.35
N LEU A 368 59.23 -46.43 31.05
CA LEU A 368 57.91 -46.81 30.45
C LEU A 368 57.72 -46.23 28.99
N PRO A 369 56.75 -46.73 28.16
CA PRO A 369 56.91 -46.91 26.71
C PRO A 369 56.20 -45.89 25.79
N ALA A 370 56.68 -45.84 24.55
CA ALA A 370 56.04 -45.52 23.25
C ALA A 370 54.99 -44.39 23.11
N LEU A 371 55.37 -43.28 22.43
CA LEU A 371 54.79 -42.75 21.16
C LEU A 371 55.57 -41.47 20.74
N PRO A 372 55.70 -41.17 19.43
CA PRO A 372 56.74 -40.28 18.91
C PRO A 372 56.27 -38.83 18.77
N SER A 373 56.59 -37.98 19.74
CA SER A 373 56.79 -36.54 19.51
C SER A 373 58.29 -36.26 19.59
N GLN A 374 58.99 -36.43 18.47
CA GLN A 374 60.43 -36.20 18.37
C GLN A 374 60.73 -34.70 18.40
N THR A 375 60.99 -34.17 19.59
CA THR A 375 61.88 -33.01 19.76
C THR A 375 63.07 -33.46 20.60
N ALA A 376 64.09 -34.02 19.94
CA ALA A 376 65.40 -34.23 20.54
C ALA A 376 66.20 -32.90 20.50
N PRO A 377 67.10 -32.64 21.46
CA PRO A 377 67.86 -31.37 21.51
C PRO A 377 68.85 -31.25 20.35
N PRO A 378 69.20 -30.02 19.92
CA PRO A 378 70.01 -29.78 18.73
C PRO A 378 71.48 -30.16 18.99
N CYS A 379 71.93 -31.27 18.40
CA CYS A 379 73.34 -31.63 18.38
C CYS A 379 74.06 -30.87 17.25
N ARG A 380 74.91 -29.88 17.60
CA ARG A 380 75.80 -29.21 16.62
C ARG A 380 76.90 -30.17 16.15
N CYS A 381 77.02 -30.36 14.83
CA CYS A 381 78.11 -31.14 14.25
C CYS A 381 79.44 -30.37 14.36
N SER A 382 80.44 -30.93 15.06
CA SER A 382 81.80 -30.38 15.08
C SER A 382 82.56 -30.72 13.80
N ALA A 383 83.46 -29.83 13.39
CA ALA A 383 84.10 -29.69 12.07
C ALA A 383 84.94 -30.90 11.54
N ARG A 384 84.88 -32.08 12.16
CA ARG A 384 85.77 -33.23 11.86
C ARG A 384 85.18 -34.27 10.89
N TRP A 385 83.96 -34.09 10.37
CA TRP A 385 83.23 -35.10 9.59
C TRP A 385 83.25 -34.94 8.06
N ARG A 386 84.16 -34.15 7.49
CA ARG A 386 84.18 -33.85 6.04
C ARG A 386 84.59 -34.99 5.09
N ARG A 387 84.88 -36.21 5.56
CA ARG A 387 85.46 -37.28 4.71
C ARG A 387 84.55 -38.46 4.35
N CYS A 388 83.31 -38.56 4.86
CA CYS A 388 82.43 -39.71 4.57
C CYS A 388 80.95 -39.34 4.35
N VAL A 389 80.62 -38.09 4.05
CA VAL A 389 79.21 -37.65 3.90
C VAL A 389 79.02 -37.00 2.55
N VAL A 390 78.18 -37.61 1.70
CA VAL A 390 77.63 -36.91 0.53
C VAL A 390 76.53 -36.00 1.07
N ALA A 391 76.87 -34.72 1.27
CA ALA A 391 75.90 -33.70 1.64
C ALA A 391 75.22 -33.18 0.37
N VAL A 392 73.96 -33.56 0.16
CA VAL A 392 73.15 -32.99 -0.94
C VAL A 392 72.44 -31.75 -0.39
N ARG A 393 72.92 -30.57 -0.81
CA ARG A 393 72.34 -29.28 -0.42
C ARG A 393 71.32 -28.88 -1.49
N TRP A 394 70.03 -28.91 -1.17
CA TRP A 394 68.99 -28.40 -2.06
C TRP A 394 68.71 -26.93 -1.71
N ASN A 395 69.05 -26.03 -2.63
CA ASN A 395 68.64 -24.63 -2.56
C ASN A 395 67.20 -24.54 -3.06
N TRP A 396 66.25 -24.26 -2.17
CA TRP A 396 64.93 -23.80 -2.58
C TRP A 396 65.06 -22.32 -2.95
N SER A 397 64.87 -22.00 -4.23
CA SER A 397 64.69 -20.62 -4.67
C SER A 397 63.19 -20.38 -4.70
N CYS A 398 62.70 -19.42 -3.91
CA CYS A 398 61.30 -18.98 -3.90
C CYS A 398 60.85 -18.47 -5.26
#